data_AF-A0A958IU99-F1
#
_entry.id   AF-A0A958IU99-F1
#
_cell.length_a   1.000
_cell.length_b   1.000
_cell.length_c   1.000
_cell.angle_alpha   90.00
_cell.angle_beta   90.00
_cell.angle_gamma   90.00
#
_symmetry.space_group_name_H-M   'P 1'
#
loop_
_entity.id
_entity.type
_entity.pdbx_description
1 polymer ?
#
loop_
_entity_poly.entity_id
_entity_poly.type
_entity_poly.pdbx_seq_one_letter_code
_entity_poly.pdbx_strand_id
1 'polypeptide(L)'
;AMEDAYNTDPTNIQNARRFGRAAYEAGEYDKAIQAYTSVLEQDPANTEALRYIARSYEGKEQFANALKNYKAVLDLEAEDLNVMCSIASVYARTRDFTTARAYVRRVQRIDASFGWSYMVMGEIYENSVAKCSDERDKRGYTYDDKLVFQLAQDEYRKAARDPNVAASASLRVKQLEPFVPTKADLHMHSNRTDINDSCYSW
;
A
#
# COMPACT_ATOMS: atom_id res chain seq x y z
N ALA A 1 24.92 -19.95 2.82
CA ALA A 1 24.20 -20.75 3.83
C ALA A 1 22.76 -21.07 3.42
N MET A 2 21.85 -20.08 3.35
CA MET A 2 20.47 -20.36 2.91
C MET A 2 20.36 -20.60 1.40
N GLU A 3 21.09 -19.83 0.59
CA GLU A 3 21.17 -20.03 -0.88
C GLU A 3 21.76 -21.40 -1.22
N ASP A 4 22.87 -21.80 -0.59
CA ASP A 4 23.47 -23.12 -0.81
C ASP A 4 22.51 -24.27 -0.43
N ALA A 5 21.80 -24.12 0.69
CA ALA A 5 20.81 -25.11 1.15
C ALA A 5 19.63 -25.23 0.18
N TYR A 6 19.20 -24.13 -0.43
CA TYR A 6 18.21 -24.14 -1.50
C TYR A 6 18.78 -24.77 -2.78
N ASN A 7 19.98 -24.39 -3.21
CA ASN A 7 20.60 -24.92 -4.43
C ASN A 7 20.90 -26.43 -4.36
N THR A 8 21.15 -26.96 -3.16
CA THR A 8 21.38 -28.40 -2.94
C THR A 8 20.10 -29.23 -3.10
N ASP A 9 18.95 -28.67 -2.68
CA ASP A 9 17.63 -29.30 -2.85
C ASP A 9 16.55 -28.23 -3.02
N PRO A 10 16.30 -27.77 -4.26
CA PRO A 10 15.29 -26.75 -4.55
C PRO A 10 13.86 -27.22 -4.28
N THR A 11 13.63 -28.54 -4.20
CA THR A 11 12.31 -29.13 -4.00
C THR A 11 11.89 -29.12 -2.52
N ASN A 12 12.85 -28.86 -1.61
CA ASN A 12 12.60 -28.70 -0.20
C ASN A 12 11.92 -27.35 0.08
N ILE A 13 10.60 -27.41 0.27
CA ILE A 13 9.75 -26.24 0.55
C ILE A 13 10.31 -25.37 1.69
N GLN A 14 10.87 -25.96 2.74
CA GLN A 14 11.35 -25.20 3.89
C GLN A 14 12.63 -24.42 3.58
N ASN A 15 13.55 -25.00 2.80
CA ASN A 15 14.76 -24.32 2.34
C ASN A 15 14.40 -23.22 1.34
N ALA A 16 13.52 -23.52 0.38
CA ALA A 16 13.02 -22.56 -0.60
C ALA A 16 12.34 -21.36 0.07
N ARG A 17 11.45 -21.58 1.06
CA ARG A 17 10.80 -20.50 1.83
C ARG A 17 11.81 -19.64 2.60
N ARG A 18 12.79 -20.26 3.27
CA ARG A 18 13.82 -19.52 4.04
C ARG A 18 14.68 -18.67 3.12
N PHE A 19 15.18 -19.25 2.04
CA PHE A 19 15.97 -18.53 1.05
C PHE A 19 15.15 -17.43 0.37
N GLY A 20 13.92 -17.72 -0.07
CA GLY A 20 13.04 -16.76 -0.72
C GLY A 20 12.70 -15.57 0.16
N ARG A 21 12.40 -15.80 1.46
CA ARG A 21 12.20 -14.71 2.42
C ARG A 21 13.45 -13.85 2.60
N ALA A 22 14.62 -14.48 2.78
CA ALA A 22 15.88 -13.76 2.95
C ALA A 22 16.25 -12.94 1.70
N ALA A 23 16.06 -13.52 0.51
CA ALA A 23 16.26 -12.83 -0.76
C ALA A 23 15.32 -11.63 -0.91
N TYR A 24 14.03 -11.78 -0.54
CA TYR A 24 13.07 -10.68 -0.55
C TYR A 24 13.50 -9.55 0.41
N GLU A 25 13.88 -9.89 1.64
CA GLU A 25 14.35 -8.92 2.65
C GLU A 25 15.66 -8.22 2.22
N ALA A 26 16.49 -8.88 1.42
CA ALA A 26 17.69 -8.31 0.80
C ALA A 26 17.40 -7.47 -0.47
N GLY A 27 16.15 -7.39 -0.93
CA GLY A 27 15.79 -6.72 -2.19
C GLY A 27 16.17 -7.51 -3.44
N GLU A 28 16.63 -8.76 -3.29
CA GLU A 28 16.96 -9.67 -4.39
C GLU A 28 15.68 -10.32 -4.94
N TYR A 29 14.77 -9.49 -5.46
CA TYR A 29 13.40 -9.89 -5.81
C TYR A 29 13.34 -11.03 -6.85
N ASP A 30 14.28 -11.10 -7.80
CA ASP A 30 14.32 -12.19 -8.78
C ASP A 30 14.62 -13.55 -8.13
N LYS A 31 15.58 -13.59 -7.19
CA LYS A 31 15.88 -14.80 -6.42
C LYS A 31 14.72 -15.18 -5.51
N ALA A 32 14.04 -14.20 -4.90
CA ALA A 32 12.84 -14.43 -4.11
C ALA A 32 11.74 -15.07 -4.96
N ILE A 33 11.46 -14.52 -6.14
CA ILE A 33 10.48 -15.06 -7.09
C ILE A 33 10.86 -16.49 -7.49
N GLN A 34 12.13 -16.74 -7.82
CA GLN A 34 12.60 -18.08 -8.19
C GLN A 34 12.35 -19.09 -7.06
N ALA A 35 12.78 -18.76 -5.84
CA ALA A 35 12.64 -19.65 -4.69
C ALA A 35 11.16 -19.93 -4.37
N TYR A 36 10.30 -18.91 -4.35
CA TYR A 36 8.88 -19.11 -4.09
C TYR A 36 8.13 -19.76 -5.26
N THR A 37 8.62 -19.63 -6.50
CA THR A 37 8.06 -20.37 -7.64
C THR A 37 8.29 -21.88 -7.46
N SER A 38 9.47 -22.29 -6.99
CA SER A 38 9.73 -23.71 -6.67
C SER A 38 8.80 -24.26 -5.57
N VAL A 39 8.36 -23.40 -4.63
CA VAL A 39 7.35 -23.78 -3.64
C VAL A 39 6.00 -24.03 -4.31
N LEU A 40 5.60 -23.17 -5.25
CA LEU A 40 4.33 -23.31 -5.99
C LEU A 40 4.31 -24.49 -6.96
N GLU A 41 5.47 -24.96 -7.44
CA GLU A 41 5.55 -26.20 -8.23
C GLU A 41 5.15 -27.43 -7.40
N GLN A 42 5.41 -27.40 -6.09
CA GLN A 42 5.10 -28.47 -5.15
C GLN A 42 3.72 -28.30 -4.48
N ASP A 43 3.36 -27.06 -4.17
CA ASP A 43 2.10 -26.67 -3.55
C ASP A 43 1.52 -25.43 -4.26
N PRO A 44 0.75 -25.63 -5.34
CA PRO A 44 0.19 -24.53 -6.12
C PRO A 44 -0.75 -23.60 -5.36
N ALA A 45 -1.28 -24.05 -4.21
CA ALA A 45 -2.18 -23.28 -3.35
C ALA A 45 -1.45 -22.61 -2.18
N ASN A 46 -0.11 -22.58 -2.19
CA ASN A 46 0.66 -21.99 -1.10
C ASN A 46 0.51 -20.46 -1.05
N THR A 47 -0.32 -19.97 -0.13
CA THR A 47 -0.64 -18.54 -0.04
C THR A 47 0.56 -17.69 0.39
N GLU A 48 1.47 -18.21 1.20
CA GLU A 48 2.71 -17.49 1.53
C GLU A 48 3.58 -17.28 0.29
N ALA A 49 3.81 -18.31 -0.52
CA ALA A 49 4.60 -18.19 -1.74
C ALA A 49 3.97 -17.19 -2.73
N LEU A 50 2.66 -17.26 -2.94
CA LEU A 50 1.93 -16.28 -3.76
C LEU A 50 2.11 -14.85 -3.24
N ARG A 51 2.01 -14.63 -1.91
CA ARG A 51 2.22 -13.30 -1.30
C ARG A 51 3.63 -12.78 -1.54
N TYR A 52 4.66 -13.60 -1.33
CA TYR A 52 6.04 -13.14 -1.51
C TYR A 52 6.41 -12.94 -2.97
N ILE A 53 5.87 -13.74 -3.90
CA ILE A 53 6.00 -13.46 -5.34
C ILE A 53 5.34 -12.13 -5.67
N ALA A 54 4.12 -11.89 -5.18
CA ALA A 54 3.42 -10.63 -5.41
C ALA A 54 4.19 -9.42 -4.89
N ARG A 55 4.68 -9.49 -3.63
CA ARG A 55 5.52 -8.45 -3.02
C ARG A 55 6.83 -8.24 -3.74
N SER A 56 7.45 -9.29 -4.25
CA SER A 56 8.69 -9.19 -5.02
C SER A 56 8.45 -8.50 -6.37
N TYR A 57 7.36 -8.84 -7.06
CA TYR A 57 6.95 -8.11 -8.26
C TYR A 57 6.62 -6.65 -7.97
N GLU A 58 5.98 -6.36 -6.85
CA GLU A 58 5.70 -5.00 -6.39
C GLU A 58 6.97 -4.20 -6.10
N GLY A 59 7.97 -4.82 -5.46
CA GLY A 59 9.31 -4.24 -5.24
C GLY A 59 10.07 -3.97 -6.54
N LYS A 60 9.77 -4.74 -7.59
CA LYS A 60 10.24 -4.51 -8.98
C LYS A 60 9.37 -3.55 -9.78
N GLU A 61 8.34 -2.96 -9.18
CA GLU A 61 7.33 -2.11 -9.83
C GLU A 61 6.56 -2.78 -10.98
N GLN A 62 6.57 -4.11 -11.03
CA GLN A 62 5.81 -4.92 -11.98
C GLN A 62 4.37 -5.14 -11.46
N PHE A 63 3.61 -4.05 -11.39
CA PHE A 63 2.30 -4.01 -10.72
C PHE A 63 1.27 -5.01 -11.25
N ALA A 64 1.25 -5.26 -12.57
CA ALA A 64 0.34 -6.24 -13.16
C ALA A 64 0.61 -7.67 -12.63
N ASN A 65 1.89 -8.05 -12.52
CA ASN A 65 2.29 -9.35 -11.99
C ASN A 65 2.04 -9.44 -10.48
N ALA A 66 2.25 -8.35 -9.74
CA ALA A 66 1.92 -8.27 -8.32
C ALA A 66 0.41 -8.50 -8.09
N LEU A 67 -0.45 -7.76 -8.81
CA LEU A 67 -1.91 -7.90 -8.71
C LEU A 67 -2.40 -9.30 -9.08
N LYS A 68 -1.82 -9.93 -10.10
CA LYS A 68 -2.17 -11.31 -10.48
C LYS A 68 -1.97 -12.27 -9.29
N ASN A 69 -0.81 -12.20 -8.64
CA ASN A 69 -0.48 -13.10 -7.53
C ASN A 69 -1.25 -12.75 -6.25
N TYR A 70 -1.45 -11.46 -5.94
CA TYR A 70 -2.31 -11.06 -4.81
C TYR A 70 -3.77 -11.52 -4.99
N LYS A 71 -4.32 -11.43 -6.21
CA LYS A 71 -5.68 -11.91 -6.48
C LYS A 71 -5.78 -13.43 -6.31
N ALA A 72 -4.77 -14.19 -6.74
CA ALA A 72 -4.71 -15.62 -6.48
C ALA A 72 -4.72 -15.96 -4.98
N VAL A 73 -4.10 -15.12 -4.13
CA VAL A 73 -4.24 -15.27 -2.66
C VAL A 73 -5.68 -15.04 -2.22
N LEU A 74 -6.35 -13.99 -2.72
CA LEU A 74 -7.76 -13.74 -2.38
C LEU A 74 -8.73 -14.79 -2.92
N ASP A 75 -8.39 -15.49 -4.01
CA ASP A 75 -9.19 -16.63 -4.49
C ASP A 75 -9.15 -17.82 -3.51
N LEU A 76 -8.06 -17.94 -2.74
CA LEU A 76 -7.87 -18.97 -1.71
C LEU A 76 -8.31 -18.50 -0.31
N GLU A 77 -8.10 -17.22 -0.01
CA GLU A 77 -8.33 -16.56 1.27
C GLU A 77 -9.09 -15.24 1.05
N ALA A 78 -10.40 -15.33 0.86
CA ALA A 78 -11.27 -14.25 0.38
C ALA A 78 -11.29 -12.95 1.21
N GLU A 79 -10.80 -13.01 2.45
CA GLU A 79 -10.81 -11.89 3.41
C GLU A 79 -9.44 -11.66 4.07
N ASP A 80 -8.35 -11.96 3.38
CA ASP A 80 -7.03 -11.54 3.87
C ASP A 80 -6.87 -10.02 3.78
N LEU A 81 -7.00 -9.35 4.94
CA LEU A 81 -6.93 -7.90 5.05
C LEU A 81 -5.58 -7.33 4.62
N ASN A 82 -4.48 -8.08 4.84
CA ASN A 82 -3.16 -7.64 4.45
C ASN A 82 -3.04 -7.60 2.92
N VAL A 83 -3.51 -8.64 2.24
CA VAL A 83 -3.49 -8.71 0.78
C VAL A 83 -4.43 -7.67 0.16
N MET A 84 -5.59 -7.43 0.76
CA MET A 84 -6.48 -6.34 0.30
C MET A 84 -5.80 -4.97 0.40
N CYS A 85 -5.08 -4.69 1.49
CA CYS A 85 -4.29 -3.45 1.62
C CYS A 85 -3.13 -3.39 0.63
N SER A 86 -2.41 -4.49 0.38
CA SER A 86 -1.39 -4.57 -0.67
C SER A 86 -1.96 -4.25 -2.05
N ILE A 87 -3.11 -4.85 -2.42
CA ILE A 87 -3.79 -4.57 -3.68
C ILE A 87 -4.18 -3.08 -3.77
N ALA A 88 -4.74 -2.53 -2.69
CA ALA A 88 -5.08 -1.11 -2.64
C ALA A 88 -3.86 -0.20 -2.84
N SER A 89 -2.73 -0.51 -2.20
CA SER A 89 -1.48 0.26 -2.36
C SER A 89 -0.97 0.19 -3.81
N VAL A 90 -1.02 -0.99 -4.46
CA VAL A 90 -0.67 -1.12 -5.88
C VAL A 90 -1.59 -0.29 -6.78
N TYR A 91 -2.91 -0.29 -6.53
CA TYR A 91 -3.85 0.56 -7.26
C TYR A 91 -3.60 2.06 -7.02
N ALA A 92 -3.23 2.45 -5.79
CA ALA A 92 -2.85 3.82 -5.47
C ALA A 92 -1.60 4.27 -6.25
N ARG A 93 -0.55 3.43 -6.29
CA ARG A 93 0.69 3.69 -7.06
C ARG A 93 0.45 3.77 -8.57
N THR A 94 -0.53 3.03 -9.06
CA THR A 94 -0.96 3.07 -10.47
C THR A 94 -2.03 4.14 -10.76
N ARG A 95 -2.31 5.03 -9.78
CA ARG A 95 -3.24 6.16 -9.88
C ARG A 95 -4.71 5.79 -10.09
N ASP A 96 -5.09 4.53 -9.84
CA ASP A 96 -6.50 4.09 -9.77
C ASP A 96 -7.00 4.21 -8.32
N PHE A 97 -7.27 5.45 -7.92
CA PHE A 97 -7.68 5.76 -6.55
C PHE A 97 -9.10 5.26 -6.22
N THR A 98 -9.98 5.16 -7.22
CA THR A 98 -11.33 4.63 -7.04
C THR A 98 -11.27 3.17 -6.60
N THR A 99 -10.51 2.34 -7.31
CA THR A 99 -10.35 0.93 -6.96
C THR A 99 -9.58 0.77 -5.65
N ALA A 100 -8.49 1.53 -5.45
CA ALA A 100 -7.73 1.51 -4.21
C ALA A 100 -8.62 1.79 -2.98
N ARG A 101 -9.43 2.85 -3.04
CA ARG A 101 -10.36 3.22 -1.97
C ARG A 101 -11.42 2.16 -1.72
N ALA A 102 -11.92 1.50 -2.77
CA ALA A 102 -12.90 0.44 -2.62
C ALA A 102 -12.37 -0.74 -1.80
N TYR A 103 -11.13 -1.18 -2.05
CA TYR A 103 -10.46 -2.22 -1.26
C TYR A 103 -10.25 -1.78 0.19
N VAL A 104 -9.72 -0.57 0.43
CA VAL A 104 -9.51 -0.07 1.80
C VAL A 104 -10.83 0.02 2.56
N ARG A 105 -11.89 0.55 1.95
CA ARG A 105 -13.22 0.62 2.58
C ARG A 105 -13.79 -0.77 2.88
N ARG A 106 -13.48 -1.80 2.07
CA ARG A 106 -13.85 -3.17 2.39
C ARG A 106 -13.12 -3.65 3.65
N VAL A 107 -11.81 -3.42 3.74
CA VAL A 107 -11.02 -3.77 4.93
C VAL A 107 -11.56 -3.07 6.18
N GLN A 108 -11.81 -1.76 6.13
CA GLN A 108 -12.35 -0.98 7.25
C GLN A 108 -13.76 -1.43 7.70
N ARG A 109 -14.56 -2.03 6.81
CA ARG A 109 -15.86 -2.63 7.17
C ARG A 109 -15.70 -3.98 7.88
N ILE A 110 -14.70 -4.76 7.50
CA ILE A 110 -14.42 -6.07 8.11
C ILE A 110 -13.77 -5.86 9.48
N ASP A 111 -12.74 -5.02 9.54
CA ASP A 111 -12.02 -4.66 10.75
C ASP A 111 -11.66 -3.17 10.75
N ALA A 112 -12.44 -2.40 11.50
CA ALA A 112 -12.22 -0.97 11.67
C ALA A 112 -11.02 -0.63 12.57
N SER A 113 -10.41 -1.62 13.22
CA SER A 113 -9.21 -1.46 14.06
C SER A 113 -7.91 -1.75 13.30
N PHE A 114 -7.99 -2.33 12.10
CA PHE A 114 -6.83 -2.65 11.28
C PHE A 114 -6.14 -1.38 10.76
N GLY A 115 -5.13 -0.92 11.49
CA GLY A 115 -4.50 0.39 11.30
C GLY A 115 -3.85 0.58 9.94
N TRP A 116 -3.34 -0.51 9.35
CA TRP A 116 -2.73 -0.45 8.02
C TRP A 116 -3.71 -0.01 6.92
N SER A 117 -5.01 -0.27 7.07
CA SER A 117 -6.02 0.22 6.12
C SER A 117 -6.07 1.76 6.07
N TYR A 118 -5.95 2.41 7.22
CA TYR A 118 -5.92 3.88 7.32
C TYR A 118 -4.57 4.45 6.85
N MET A 119 -3.47 3.74 7.05
CA MET A 119 -2.18 4.10 6.43
C MET A 119 -2.31 4.17 4.91
N VAL A 120 -2.88 3.13 4.30
CA VAL A 120 -3.08 3.07 2.85
C VAL A 120 -4.08 4.13 2.38
N MET A 121 -5.14 4.44 3.13
CA MET A 121 -6.04 5.55 2.77
C MET A 121 -5.33 6.90 2.76
N GLY A 122 -4.47 7.16 3.75
CA GLY A 122 -3.62 8.35 3.78
C GLY A 122 -2.72 8.41 2.54
N GLU A 123 -2.08 7.30 2.18
CA GLU A 123 -1.24 7.20 0.98
C GLU A 123 -2.03 7.46 -0.30
N ILE A 124 -3.29 6.99 -0.40
CA ILE A 124 -4.16 7.27 -1.54
C ILE A 124 -4.39 8.78 -1.67
N TYR A 125 -4.70 9.47 -0.57
CA TYR A 125 -4.89 10.93 -0.59
C TYR A 125 -3.61 11.65 -1.03
N GLU A 126 -2.44 11.29 -0.47
CA GLU A 126 -1.17 11.92 -0.85
C GLU A 126 -0.79 11.65 -2.31
N ASN A 127 -0.96 10.42 -2.81
CA ASN A 127 -0.74 10.10 -4.22
C ASN A 127 -1.71 10.84 -5.13
N SER A 128 -2.95 11.07 -4.67
CA SER A 128 -3.92 11.87 -5.42
C SER A 128 -3.50 13.34 -5.50
N VAL A 129 -2.92 13.90 -4.44
CA VAL A 129 -2.34 15.25 -4.50
C VAL A 129 -1.17 15.30 -5.46
N ALA A 130 -0.25 14.33 -5.42
CA ALA A 130 0.86 14.26 -6.36
C ALA A 130 0.36 14.24 -7.81
N LYS A 131 -0.59 13.34 -8.15
CA LYS A 131 -1.20 13.29 -9.49
C LYS A 131 -1.83 14.63 -9.90
N CYS A 132 -2.73 15.17 -9.07
CA CYS A 132 -3.45 16.39 -9.42
C CYS A 132 -2.54 17.61 -9.50
N SER A 133 -1.48 17.66 -8.68
CA SER A 133 -0.47 18.70 -8.73
C SER A 133 0.35 18.63 -10.01
N ASP A 134 0.77 17.42 -10.42
CA ASP A 134 1.49 17.20 -11.68
C ASP A 134 0.65 17.66 -12.89
N GLU A 135 -0.67 17.39 -12.87
CA GLU A 135 -1.58 17.72 -13.97
C GLU A 135 -1.85 19.23 -14.13
N ARG A 136 -1.69 20.03 -13.07
CA ARG A 136 -2.03 21.46 -13.10
C ARG A 136 -0.92 22.38 -13.63
N ASP A 137 0.30 21.88 -13.84
CA ASP A 137 1.49 22.67 -14.26
C ASP A 137 1.65 23.98 -13.46
N LYS A 138 1.36 23.93 -12.16
CA LYS A 138 1.42 25.08 -11.23
C LYS A 138 2.53 24.86 -10.21
N ARG A 139 3.17 25.96 -9.79
CA ARG A 139 4.08 25.94 -8.65
C ARG A 139 3.28 25.88 -7.35
N GLY A 140 3.45 24.79 -6.61
CA GLY A 140 2.96 24.64 -5.23
C GLY A 140 1.54 24.07 -5.13
N TYR A 141 1.10 23.88 -3.88
CA TYR A 141 -0.18 23.27 -3.55
C TYR A 141 -1.31 24.30 -3.47
N THR A 142 -2.46 23.93 -4.03
CA THR A 142 -3.72 24.67 -3.93
C THR A 142 -4.36 24.50 -2.55
N TYR A 143 -5.39 25.29 -2.24
CA TYR A 143 -6.15 25.09 -1.00
C TYR A 143 -6.85 23.73 -0.96
N ASP A 144 -7.36 23.25 -2.09
CA ASP A 144 -7.99 21.93 -2.20
C ASP A 144 -6.97 20.81 -1.95
N ASP A 145 -5.72 20.97 -2.40
CA ASP A 145 -4.63 20.04 -2.08
C ASP A 145 -4.37 19.98 -0.57
N LYS A 146 -4.38 21.15 0.10
CA LYS A 146 -4.22 21.22 1.56
C LYS A 146 -5.37 20.49 2.27
N LEU A 147 -6.61 20.65 1.81
CA LEU A 147 -7.76 19.90 2.35
C LEU A 147 -7.57 18.39 2.17
N VAL A 148 -7.04 17.94 1.03
CA VAL A 148 -6.74 16.52 0.80
C VAL A 148 -5.61 16.02 1.70
N PHE A 149 -4.55 16.82 1.92
CA PHE A 149 -3.55 16.50 2.94
C PHE A 149 -4.13 16.44 4.35
N GLN A 150 -5.14 17.25 4.67
CA GLN A 150 -5.83 17.17 5.95
C GLN A 150 -6.58 15.84 6.09
N LEU A 151 -7.25 15.37 5.02
CA LEU A 151 -7.86 14.04 5.00
C LEU A 151 -6.82 12.94 5.20
N ALA A 152 -5.66 13.03 4.53
CA ALA A 152 -4.56 12.09 4.74
C ALA A 152 -4.09 12.08 6.21
N GLN A 153 -3.88 13.26 6.79
CA GLN A 153 -3.47 13.43 8.18
C GLN A 153 -4.50 12.82 9.15
N ASP A 154 -5.79 12.96 8.87
CA ASP A 154 -6.87 12.39 9.69
C ASP A 154 -6.91 10.86 9.61
N GLU A 155 -6.67 10.27 8.43
CA GLU A 155 -6.51 8.83 8.30
C GLU A 155 -5.28 8.33 9.09
N TYR A 156 -4.14 9.02 9.02
CA TYR A 156 -2.97 8.65 9.82
C TYR A 156 -3.22 8.77 11.33
N ARG A 157 -4.02 9.74 11.79
CA ARG A 157 -4.45 9.80 13.20
C ARG A 157 -5.30 8.60 13.60
N LYS A 158 -6.12 8.06 12.71
CA LYS A 158 -6.88 6.82 12.95
C LYS A 158 -5.94 5.61 12.96
N ALA A 159 -5.00 5.54 12.00
CA ALA A 159 -3.97 4.51 11.94
C ALA A 159 -3.15 4.46 13.23
N ALA A 160 -2.85 5.62 13.83
CA ALA A 160 -2.05 5.73 15.05
C ALA A 160 -2.66 5.05 16.30
N ARG A 161 -3.92 4.60 16.22
CA ARG A 161 -4.60 3.84 17.28
C ARG A 161 -4.21 2.36 17.29
N ASP A 162 -3.68 1.84 16.17
CA ASP A 162 -3.16 0.48 16.06
C ASP A 162 -1.66 0.47 16.41
N PRO A 163 -1.24 -0.22 17.49
CA PRO A 163 0.17 -0.28 17.90
C PRO A 163 1.13 -0.75 16.81
N ASN A 164 0.67 -1.58 15.86
CA ASN A 164 1.52 -2.14 14.80
C ASN A 164 2.00 -1.07 13.81
N VAL A 165 1.23 0.01 13.64
CA VAL A 165 1.56 1.10 12.70
C VAL A 165 1.67 2.46 13.38
N ALA A 166 1.49 2.54 14.70
CA ALA A 166 1.37 3.79 15.44
C ALA A 166 2.57 4.73 15.27
N ALA A 167 3.79 4.19 15.28
CA ALA A 167 5.01 4.96 15.10
C ALA A 167 5.06 5.62 13.71
N SER A 168 4.85 4.82 12.66
CA SER A 168 4.85 5.29 11.26
C SER A 168 3.73 6.29 11.00
N ALA A 169 2.53 6.01 11.51
CA ALA A 169 1.37 6.88 11.39
C ALA A 169 1.61 8.25 12.06
N SER A 170 2.11 8.24 13.31
CA SER A 170 2.39 9.48 14.05
C SER A 170 3.49 10.31 13.40
N LEU A 171 4.52 9.64 12.86
CA LEU A 171 5.55 10.31 12.06
C LEU A 171 4.93 10.98 10.83
N ARG A 172 4.03 10.29 10.13
CA ARG A 172 3.41 10.84 8.93
C ARG A 172 2.49 12.03 9.22
N VAL A 173 1.73 11.99 10.32
CA VAL A 173 0.94 13.13 10.80
C VAL A 173 1.82 14.38 10.93
N LYS A 174 2.98 14.25 11.59
CA LYS A 174 3.94 15.35 11.79
C LYS A 174 4.52 15.86 10.48
N GLN A 175 4.88 14.95 9.56
CA GLN A 175 5.40 15.33 8.25
C GLN A 175 4.38 16.09 7.39
N LEU A 176 3.09 15.85 7.61
CA LEU A 176 2.01 16.54 6.89
C LEU A 176 1.62 17.90 7.48
N GLU A 177 2.05 18.25 8.69
CA GLU A 177 1.73 19.52 9.34
C GLU A 177 1.96 20.78 8.47
N PRO A 178 3.05 20.88 7.67
CA PRO A 178 3.27 22.06 6.83
C PRO A 178 2.32 22.15 5.61
N PHE A 179 1.64 21.06 5.26
CA PHE A 179 0.85 20.93 4.02
C PHE A 179 -0.66 21.00 4.26
N VAL A 180 -1.12 20.94 5.50
CA VAL A 180 -2.56 21.08 5.83
C VAL A 180 -2.98 22.56 5.95
N PRO A 181 -4.29 22.89 5.94
CA PRO A 181 -4.75 24.27 6.05
C PRO A 181 -4.34 24.92 7.38
N THR A 182 -3.76 26.10 7.31
CA THR A 182 -3.53 26.96 8.47
C THR A 182 -4.81 27.70 8.87
N LYS A 183 -4.82 28.33 10.05
CA LYS A 183 -5.91 29.24 10.46
C LYS A 183 -6.10 30.41 9.48
N ALA A 184 -5.00 30.91 8.90
CA ALA A 184 -5.06 31.97 7.90
C ALA A 184 -5.70 31.47 6.60
N ASP A 185 -5.31 30.28 6.13
CA ASP A 185 -5.94 29.66 4.95
C ASP A 185 -7.45 29.49 5.16
N LEU A 186 -7.86 28.92 6.31
CA LEU A 186 -9.27 28.74 6.66
C LEU A 186 -10.04 30.07 6.63
N HIS A 187 -9.48 31.13 7.22
CA HIS A 187 -10.11 32.45 7.19
C HIS A 187 -10.25 33.02 5.77
N MET A 188 -9.19 32.93 4.95
CA MET A 188 -9.21 33.40 3.56
C MET A 188 -10.23 32.65 2.69
N HIS A 189 -10.49 31.39 3.02
CA HIS A 189 -11.44 30.53 2.32
C HIS A 189 -12.79 30.41 3.04
N SER A 190 -13.16 31.36 3.91
CA SER A 190 -14.46 31.39 4.61
C SER A 190 -14.80 30.11 5.38
N ASN A 191 -13.79 29.43 5.92
CA ASN A 191 -13.88 28.14 6.60
C ASN A 191 -14.51 27.01 5.76
N ARG A 192 -14.36 27.08 4.43
CA ARG A 192 -14.66 25.98 3.52
C ARG A 192 -13.95 24.70 3.98
N THR A 193 -14.65 23.57 3.83
CA THR A 193 -14.07 22.24 4.04
C THR A 193 -14.29 21.29 2.85
N ASP A 194 -15.12 21.70 1.89
CA ASP A 194 -15.38 21.00 0.63
C ASP A 194 -14.20 21.12 -0.35
N ILE A 195 -13.86 20.00 -0.98
CA ILE A 195 -12.90 19.90 -2.08
C ILE A 195 -13.68 20.06 -3.39
N ASN A 196 -13.29 21.00 -4.25
CA ASN A 196 -14.04 21.39 -5.46
C ASN A 196 -13.31 21.03 -6.75
N ASP A 197 -12.01 20.79 -6.68
CA ASP A 197 -11.23 20.32 -7.81
C ASP A 197 -11.71 18.92 -8.23
N SER A 198 -12.24 18.85 -9.46
CA SER A 198 -12.76 17.62 -10.06
C SER A 198 -11.70 16.51 -10.19
N CYS A 199 -10.41 16.82 -10.09
CA CYS A 199 -9.34 15.81 -10.05
C CYS A 199 -9.49 14.85 -8.85
N TYR A 200 -10.14 15.28 -7.76
CA TYR A 200 -10.41 14.46 -6.57
C TYR A 200 -11.77 13.75 -6.60
N SER A 201 -12.43 13.64 -7.75
CA SER A 201 -13.76 13.01 -7.90
C SER A 201 -13.77 11.47 -7.84
N TRP A 202 -12.63 10.85 -7.56
CA TRP A 202 -12.47 9.40 -7.46
C TRP A 202 -13.15 8.81 -6.24
#